data_AF-A0A238DRZ2-F1
#
_entry.id   AF-A0A238DRZ2-F1
#
_cell.length_a   1.000
_cell.length_b   1.000
_cell.length_c   1.000
_cell.angle_alpha   90.00
_cell.angle_beta   90.00
_cell.angle_gamma   90.00
#
_symmetry.space_group_name_H-M   'P 1'
#
loop_
_entity.id
_entity.type
_entity.pdbx_description
1 polymer ?
#
loop_
_entity_poly.entity_id
_entity_poly.type
_entity_poly.pdbx_seq_one_letter_code
_entity_poly.pdbx_strand_id
1 'polypeptide(L)' 'MGRATQGQPAREGGTDVRGTDAKSSIWHERQRFQIDAQDLKRLTPKLTAAAQTGQLNPMRVVFGQTVKTWKSCHDSFRN' A
#
# COMPACT_ATOMS: atom_id res chain seq x y z
N MET A 1 -40.21 -2.42 -9.92
CA MET A 1 -39.59 -1.75 -8.76
C MET A 1 -38.75 -2.80 -8.04
N GLY A 2 -37.48 -2.65 -7.66
CA GLY A 2 -36.58 -1.51 -7.67
C GLY A 2 -35.12 -1.97 -7.80
N ARG A 3 -34.36 -1.04 -8.39
CA ARG A 3 -32.93 -0.95 -8.68
C ARG A 3 -31.94 -1.83 -7.91
N ALA A 4 -31.05 -2.43 -8.72
CA ALA A 4 -29.64 -2.59 -8.41
C ALA A 4 -29.07 -1.28 -7.80
N THR A 5 -28.59 -1.36 -6.57
CA THR A 5 -27.69 -0.37 -5.97
C THR A 5 -26.35 -1.07 -5.83
N GLN A 6 -25.44 -0.85 -6.79
CA GLN A 6 -24.41 0.18 -6.68
C GLN A 6 -23.47 -0.16 -5.51
N GLY A 7 -22.24 -0.55 -5.88
CA GLY A 7 -21.19 -0.99 -4.95
C GLY A 7 -21.19 -0.14 -3.69
N GLN A 8 -21.31 -0.82 -2.55
CA GLN A 8 -21.33 -0.15 -1.25
C GLN A 8 -20.07 0.71 -1.16
N PRO A 9 -20.20 2.04 -0.98
CA PRO A 9 -19.04 2.87 -0.74
C PRO A 9 -18.35 2.32 0.50
N ALA A 10 -17.05 2.08 0.41
CA ALA A 10 -16.22 1.81 1.57
C ALA A 10 -16.53 2.91 2.59
N ARG A 11 -17.19 2.53 3.70
CA ARG A 11 -17.53 3.46 4.77
C ARG A 11 -16.23 4.10 5.24
N GLU A 12 -16.13 5.42 5.07
CA GLU A 12 -14.99 6.18 5.53
C GLU A 12 -14.98 6.13 7.06
N GLY A 13 -14.02 5.36 7.60
CA GLY A 13 -13.88 5.05 9.01
C GLY A 13 -14.65 3.78 9.41
N GLY A 14 -13.93 2.70 9.72
CA GLY A 14 -14.52 1.47 10.25
C GLY A 14 -14.45 0.24 9.35
N THR A 15 -13.45 0.12 8.47
CA THR A 15 -13.17 -1.17 7.80
C THR A 15 -12.13 -2.01 8.54
N ASP A 16 -11.67 -1.56 9.71
CA ASP A 16 -10.75 -2.22 10.63
C ASP A 16 -11.45 -3.24 11.57
N VAL A 17 -12.78 -3.32 11.55
CA VAL A 17 -13.56 -4.05 12.58
C VAL A 17 -13.95 -5.51 12.25
N ARG A 18 -13.37 -6.15 11.21
CA ARG A 18 -13.63 -7.58 10.92
C ARG A 18 -12.45 -8.27 10.24
N GLY A 19 -11.72 -9.13 10.96
CA GLY A 19 -10.78 -10.11 10.40
C GLY A 19 -9.72 -9.52 9.45
N THR A 20 -9.32 -8.27 9.69
CA THR A 20 -8.40 -7.51 8.84
C THR A 20 -7.11 -7.23 9.59
N ASP A 21 -5.99 -7.29 8.88
CA ASP A 21 -4.68 -6.89 9.43
C ASP A 21 -4.53 -5.36 9.45
N ALA A 22 -5.46 -4.61 8.86
CA ALA A 22 -5.43 -3.15 8.82
C ALA A 22 -5.65 -2.55 10.22
N LYS A 23 -4.63 -1.85 10.74
CA LYS A 23 -4.74 -1.11 12.00
C LYS A 23 -5.64 0.12 11.83
N SER A 24 -6.36 0.50 12.89
CA SER A 24 -7.18 1.72 12.93
C SER A 24 -6.37 3.01 12.72
N SER A 25 -5.05 2.97 12.98
CA SER A 25 -4.10 4.07 12.72
C SER A 25 -4.15 4.56 11.27
N ILE A 26 -4.53 3.72 10.31
CA ILE A 26 -4.75 4.14 8.91
C ILE A 26 -5.76 5.29 8.82
N TRP A 27 -6.84 5.27 9.61
CA TRP A 27 -7.90 6.28 9.56
C TRP A 27 -7.54 7.55 10.33
N HIS A 28 -6.64 7.47 11.30
CA HIS A 28 -6.13 8.62 12.05
C HIS A 28 -4.93 9.29 11.36
N GLU A 29 -4.08 8.51 10.68
CA GLU A 29 -2.87 8.95 10.00
C GLU A 29 -2.99 8.81 8.47
N ARG A 30 -4.17 9.11 7.92
CA ARG A 30 -4.47 8.92 6.48
C ARG A 30 -3.44 9.54 5.55
N GLN A 31 -2.88 10.70 5.91
CA GLN A 31 -1.86 11.36 5.10
C GLN A 31 -0.58 10.52 5.03
N ARG A 32 -0.11 9.98 6.16
CA ARG A 32 1.07 9.14 6.22
C ARG A 32 0.87 7.82 5.48
N PHE A 33 -0.29 7.19 5.67
CA PHE A 33 -0.68 6.01 4.89
C PHE A 33 -0.68 6.29 3.37
N GLN A 34 -1.21 7.43 2.95
CA GLN A 34 -1.21 7.82 1.54
C GLN A 34 0.19 8.10 0.99
N ILE A 35 1.09 8.70 1.78
CA ILE A 35 2.48 8.91 1.38
C ILE A 35 3.16 7.56 1.11
N ASP A 36 3.09 6.62 2.05
CA ASP A 36 3.70 5.29 1.89
C ASP A 36 3.09 4.54 0.69
N ALA A 37 1.78 4.65 0.48
CA ALA A 37 1.09 4.05 -0.66
C ALA A 37 1.51 4.68 -2.01
N GLN A 38 1.67 6.00 -2.07
CA GLN A 38 2.14 6.71 -3.27
C GLN A 38 3.60 6.41 -3.58
N ASP A 39 4.43 6.28 -2.55
CA ASP A 39 5.83 5.89 -2.68
C ASP A 39 5.97 4.48 -3.25
N LEU A 40 5.18 3.53 -2.73
CA LEU A 40 5.14 2.18 -3.30
C LEU A 40 4.68 2.21 -4.76
N LYS A 41 3.59 2.93 -5.08
CA LYS A 41 3.12 3.07 -6.48
C LYS A 41 4.20 3.64 -7.41
N ARG A 42 5.04 4.56 -6.93
CA ARG A 42 6.15 5.15 -7.69
C ARG A 42 7.33 4.18 -7.85
N LEU A 43 7.57 3.31 -6.87
CA LEU A 43 8.67 2.34 -6.87
C LEU A 43 8.35 1.09 -7.70
N THR A 44 7.10 0.63 -7.73
CA THR A 44 6.69 -0.56 -8.48
C THR A 44 7.13 -0.56 -9.95
N PRO A 45 6.87 0.47 -10.79
CA PRO A 45 7.33 0.45 -12.18
C PRO A 45 8.86 0.49 -12.30
N LYS A 46 9.56 1.13 -11.36
CA LYS A 46 11.03 1.12 -11.32
C LYS A 46 11.58 -0.26 -11.00
N LEU A 47 10.91 -0.99 -10.10
CA LEU A 47 11.28 -2.36 -9.77
C LEU A 47 11.08 -3.29 -10.97
N THR A 48 9.95 -3.15 -11.68
CA THR A 48 9.70 -3.87 -12.94
C THR A 48 10.78 -3.57 -13.98
N ALA A 49 11.10 -2.29 -14.20
CA ALA A 49 12.13 -1.90 -15.15
C ALA A 49 13.51 -2.44 -14.76
N ALA A 50 13.89 -2.36 -13.48
CA ALA A 50 15.13 -2.93 -12.98
C ALA A 50 15.17 -4.46 -13.17
N ALA A 51 14.06 -5.16 -12.95
CA ALA A 51 13.96 -6.60 -13.15
C ALA A 51 14.15 -7.01 -14.61
N GLN A 52 13.60 -6.25 -15.55
CA GLN A 52 13.73 -6.48 -16.99
C GLN A 52 15.18 -6.37 -17.50
N THR A 53 16.06 -5.67 -16.77
CA THR A 53 17.48 -5.58 -17.14
C THR A 53 18.25 -6.89 -16.95
N GLY A 54 17.74 -7.82 -16.13
CA GLY A 54 18.46 -9.04 -15.73
C GLY A 54 19.68 -8.79 -14.84
N GLN A 55 19.93 -7.55 -14.40
CA GLN A 55 21.12 -7.19 -13.61
C GLN A 55 20.78 -7.10 -12.11
N LEU A 56 21.56 -7.80 -11.28
CA LEU A 56 21.33 -7.83 -9.83
C LEU A 56 21.61 -6.50 -9.13
N ASN A 57 22.63 -5.76 -9.57
CA ASN A 57 23.02 -4.49 -8.93
C ASN A 57 21.91 -3.42 -8.96
N PRO A 58 21.36 -3.03 -10.12
CA PRO A 58 20.27 -2.06 -10.17
C PRO A 58 18.99 -2.59 -9.50
N MET A 59 18.70 -3.90 -9.62
CA MET A 59 17.58 -4.52 -8.89
C MET A 59 17.71 -4.37 -7.38
N ARG A 60 18.89 -4.65 -6.81
CA ARG A 60 19.13 -4.55 -5.35
C ARG A 60 18.90 -3.14 -4.83
N VAL A 61 19.29 -2.12 -5.60
CA VAL A 61 19.09 -0.70 -5.23
C VAL A 61 17.60 -0.38 -5.14
N VAL A 62 16.82 -0.68 -6.18
CA VAL A 62 15.39 -0.36 -6.20
C VAL A 62 14.62 -1.24 -5.23
N PHE A 63 14.95 -2.53 -5.13
CA PHE A 63 14.34 -3.45 -4.17
C PHE A 63 14.57 -3.00 -2.73
N GLY A 64 15.78 -2.54 -2.39
CA GLY A 64 16.08 -1.99 -1.07
C GLY A 64 15.25 -0.75 -0.71
N GLN A 65 14.91 0.08 -1.70
CA GLN A 65 13.97 1.20 -1.50
C GLN A 65 12.54 0.69 -1.27
N THR A 66 12.08 -0.27 -2.09
CA THR A 66 10.75 -0.87 -1.96
C THR A 66 10.54 -1.54 -0.59
N VAL A 67 11.52 -2.31 -0.10
CA VAL A 67 11.43 -2.98 1.21
C VAL A 67 11.32 -1.97 2.36
N LYS A 68 12.01 -0.82 2.28
CA LYS A 68 11.88 0.24 3.29
C LYS A 68 10.46 0.80 3.34
N THR A 69 9.85 1.05 2.17
CA THR A 69 8.44 1.51 2.10
C THR A 69 7.47 0.44 2.61
N TRP A 70 7.67 -0.83 2.25
CA TRP A 70 6.85 -1.94 2.79
C TRP A 70 6.95 -2.02 4.31
N LYS A 71 8.17 -1.97 4.85
CA LYS A 71 8.40 -2.02 6.29
C LYS A 71 7.77 -0.83 7.01
N SER A 72 7.96 0.39 6.52
CA SER A 72 7.33 1.59 7.09
C SER A 72 5.80 1.44 7.16
N CYS A 73 5.19 1.03 6.05
CA CYS A 73 3.74 0.86 5.99
C CYS A 73 3.27 -0.26 6.93
N HIS A 74 3.91 -1.43 6.92
CA HIS A 74 3.47 -2.55 7.74
C HIS A 74 3.71 -2.31 9.24
N ASP A 75 4.84 -1.72 9.63
CA ASP A 75 5.13 -1.41 11.04
C ASP A 75 4.04 -0.47 11.62
N SER A 76 3.64 0.54 10.85
CA SER A 76 2.65 1.55 11.28
C SER A 76 1.19 1.12 11.13
N PHE A 77 0.86 0.33 10.10
CA PHE A 77 -0.52 0.16 9.63
C PHE A 77 -1.00 -1.28 9.50
N ARG A 78 -0.14 -2.29 9.72
CA ARG A 78 -0.51 -3.71 9.66
C ARG A 78 -0.21 -4.44 10.97
N ASN A 79 -1.10 -5.35 11.38
CA ASN A 79 -0.86 -6.31 12.46
C ASN A 79 -0.06 -7.52 11.97
#